data_AF-A0AAN5CX34-F1
#
_entry.id   AF-A0AAN5CX34-F1
#
_cell.length_a   1.000
_cell.length_b   1.000
_cell.length_c   1.000
_cell.angle_alpha   90.00
_cell.angle_beta   90.00
_cell.angle_gamma   90.00
#
_symmetry.space_group_name_H-M   'P 1'
#
loop_
_entity.id
_entity.type
_entity.pdbx_description
1 polymer ?
#
loop_
_entity_poly.entity_id
_entity_poly.type
_entity_poly.pdbx_seq_one_letter_code
_entity_poly.pdbx_strand_id
1 'polypeptide(L)'
;LLEFSVVEKLPKRTAIYQVEDGTTFHLDCSHGSRLYVKWQDREIDAKLPSTALFNMCTLGNALFFQTKDEKFQIYKAEFAPARTIEVCYLRGKLEDEQFLAGGLCTIVREGKKYAYQLSDNPDTESLLIDSSFKGLRLVGVHR
;
A
#
# COMPACT_ATOMS: atom_id res chain seq x y z
N LEU A 1 -35.80 8.94 -4.16
CA LEU A 1 -34.76 9.27 -5.16
C LEU A 1 -33.46 9.47 -4.41
N LEU A 2 -32.34 8.91 -4.85
CA LEU A 2 -31.02 9.17 -4.27
C LEU A 2 -30.38 10.29 -5.10
N GLU A 3 -30.25 11.48 -4.51
CA GLU A 3 -29.60 12.61 -5.17
C GLU A 3 -28.12 12.64 -4.79
N PHE A 4 -27.27 12.62 -5.81
CA PHE A 4 -25.83 12.73 -5.62
C PHE A 4 -25.42 14.20 -5.72
N SER A 5 -24.70 14.69 -4.72
CA SER A 5 -24.03 15.99 -4.78
C SER A 5 -22.55 15.81 -5.08
N VAL A 6 -22.01 16.66 -5.95
CA VAL A 6 -20.58 16.66 -6.25
C VAL A 6 -19.88 17.48 -5.18
N VAL A 7 -19.15 16.80 -4.28
CA VAL A 7 -18.34 17.46 -3.25
C VAL A 7 -16.99 17.89 -3.82
N GLU A 8 -16.39 17.07 -4.68
CA GLU A 8 -15.08 17.34 -5.26
C GLU A 8 -14.88 16.63 -6.60
N LYS A 9 -13.98 17.17 -7.45
CA LYS A 9 -13.53 16.52 -8.70
C LYS A 9 -12.06 16.13 -8.56
N LEU A 10 -11.77 14.84 -8.70
CA LEU A 10 -10.41 14.32 -8.70
C LEU A 10 -9.86 14.19 -10.13
N PRO A 11 -8.54 14.34 -10.33
CA PRO A 11 -7.88 13.97 -11.58
C PRO A 11 -8.19 12.51 -11.96
N LYS A 12 -8.32 12.23 -13.27
CA LYS A 12 -8.72 10.90 -13.80
C LYS A 12 -7.83 9.74 -13.36
N ARG A 13 -6.57 9.99 -12.97
CA ARG A 13 -5.58 8.98 -12.58
C ARG A 13 -5.23 9.07 -11.10
N THR A 14 -6.26 9.29 -10.27
CA THR A 14 -6.10 9.37 -8.82
C THR A 14 -6.61 8.08 -8.18
N ALA A 15 -5.76 7.41 -7.41
CA ALA A 15 -6.19 6.38 -6.47
C ALA A 15 -6.36 7.00 -5.07
N ILE A 16 -7.28 6.45 -4.28
CA ILE A 16 -7.61 6.96 -2.96
C ILE A 16 -7.46 5.83 -1.95
N TYR A 17 -6.81 6.12 -0.83
CA TYR A 17 -6.60 5.18 0.26
C TYR A 17 -6.99 5.86 1.57
N GLN A 18 -8.02 5.36 2.25
CA GLN A 18 -8.43 5.84 3.56
C GLN A 18 -7.84 4.94 4.64
N VAL A 19 -7.23 5.55 5.66
CA VAL A 19 -6.72 4.86 6.86
C VAL A 19 -7.70 5.00 8.03
N GLU A 20 -7.46 4.30 9.14
CA GLU A 20 -8.44 4.12 10.22
C GLU A 20 -8.90 5.43 10.90
N ASP A 21 -8.00 6.41 11.06
CA ASP A 21 -8.35 7.73 11.61
C ASP A 21 -9.16 8.63 10.65
N GLY A 22 -9.47 8.13 9.46
CA GLY A 22 -10.22 8.83 8.42
C GLY A 22 -9.34 9.63 7.46
N THR A 23 -8.03 9.74 7.70
CA THR A 23 -7.10 10.39 6.77
C THR A 23 -7.17 9.72 5.40
N THR A 24 -7.25 10.55 4.36
CA THR A 24 -7.37 10.10 2.98
C THR A 24 -6.10 10.48 2.20
N PHE A 25 -5.35 9.45 1.79
CA PHE A 25 -4.22 9.59 0.90
C PHE A 25 -4.69 9.56 -0.56
N HIS A 26 -4.20 10.51 -1.34
CA HIS A 26 -4.42 10.61 -2.77
C HIS A 26 -3.12 10.31 -3.50
N LEU A 27 -3.18 9.34 -4.42
CA LEU A 27 -2.07 9.04 -5.32
C LEU A 27 -2.45 9.49 -6.73
N ASP A 28 -1.86 10.59 -7.20
CA ASP A 28 -1.96 11.00 -8.61
C ASP A 28 -0.82 10.35 -9.40
N CYS A 29 -1.18 9.65 -10.48
CA CYS A 29 -0.26 8.95 -11.38
C CYS A 29 -0.15 9.61 -12.76
N SER A 30 -0.59 10.87 -12.92
CA SER A 30 -0.65 11.55 -14.22
C SER A 30 0.74 11.89 -14.79
N HIS A 31 1.70 12.25 -13.94
CA HIS A 31 3.05 12.70 -14.32
C HIS A 31 4.14 12.08 -13.44
N GLY A 32 4.01 10.77 -13.19
CA GLY A 32 4.69 10.10 -12.07
C GLY A 32 3.82 10.14 -10.81
N SER A 33 4.16 9.30 -9.85
CA SER A 33 3.47 9.20 -8.58
C SER A 33 3.68 10.45 -7.74
N ARG A 34 2.59 11.10 -7.39
CA ARG A 34 2.49 12.16 -6.37
C ARG A 34 1.55 11.67 -5.28
N LEU A 35 2.08 11.50 -4.07
CA LEU A 35 1.30 11.10 -2.90
C LEU A 35 1.04 12.33 -2.03
N TYR A 36 -0.21 12.62 -1.74
CA TYR A 36 -0.59 13.78 -0.93
C TYR A 36 -1.82 13.51 -0.07
N VAL A 37 -2.02 14.34 0.95
CA VAL A 37 -3.26 14.39 1.74
C VAL A 37 -3.84 15.79 1.68
N LYS A 38 -5.15 15.92 1.88
CA LYS A 38 -5.81 17.22 2.04
C LYS A 38 -6.05 17.50 3.52
N TRP A 39 -5.56 18.64 3.99
CA TRP A 39 -5.68 19.06 5.37
C TRP A 39 -5.87 20.57 5.46
N GLN A 40 -6.97 21.02 6.07
CA GLN A 40 -7.30 22.45 6.23
C GLN A 40 -7.18 23.25 4.91
N ASP A 41 -7.86 22.78 3.87
CA ASP A 41 -7.88 23.37 2.52
C ASP A 41 -6.52 23.45 1.82
N ARG A 42 -5.53 22.68 2.27
CA ARG A 42 -4.20 22.57 1.67
C ARG A 42 -3.89 21.15 1.28
N GLU A 43 -3.10 21.00 0.21
CA GLU A 43 -2.46 19.73 -0.15
C GLU A 43 -1.09 19.65 0.52
N ILE A 44 -0.83 18.54 1.19
CA ILE A 44 0.46 18.23 1.81
C ILE A 44 1.05 17.06 1.04
N ASP A 45 2.12 17.34 0.31
CA ASP A 45 2.83 16.37 -0.52
C ASP A 45 3.85 15.56 0.29
N ALA A 46 3.95 14.27 -0.02
CA ALA A 46 5.01 13.40 0.45
C ALA A 46 6.27 13.60 -0.40
N LYS A 47 7.44 13.61 0.24
CA LYS A 47 8.71 13.45 -0.46
C LYS A 47 8.94 11.97 -0.77
N LEU A 48 8.67 11.57 -2.00
CA LEU A 48 8.75 10.16 -2.41
C LEU A 48 10.17 9.73 -2.78
N PRO A 49 10.54 8.47 -2.47
CA PRO A 49 11.83 7.90 -2.86
C PRO A 49 11.88 7.49 -4.34
N SER A 50 10.73 7.41 -5.01
CA SER A 50 10.60 6.99 -6.39
C SER A 50 9.40 7.67 -7.06
N THR A 51 9.46 7.81 -8.38
CA THR A 51 8.38 8.37 -9.21
C THR A 51 7.31 7.34 -9.57
N ALA A 52 7.44 6.09 -9.13
CA ALA A 52 6.49 5.04 -9.46
C ALA A 52 6.24 4.11 -8.26
N LEU A 53 5.04 4.19 -7.70
CA LEU A 53 4.58 3.41 -6.55
C LEU A 53 3.60 2.31 -6.97
N PHE A 54 3.66 1.15 -6.33
CA PHE A 54 2.83 -0.02 -6.64
C PHE A 54 2.37 -0.74 -5.38
N ASN A 55 1.45 -1.70 -5.57
CA ASN A 55 0.97 -2.66 -4.56
C ASN A 55 0.68 -2.02 -3.20
N MET A 56 -0.18 -1.00 -3.21
CA MET A 56 -0.47 -0.24 -2.02
C MET A 56 -1.52 -0.94 -1.15
N CYS A 57 -1.39 -0.82 0.16
CA CYS A 57 -2.41 -1.23 1.12
C CYS A 57 -2.39 -0.33 2.36
N THR A 58 -3.50 -0.28 3.08
CA THR A 58 -3.61 0.44 4.35
C THR A 58 -3.67 -0.54 5.50
N LEU A 59 -3.03 -0.19 6.61
CA LEU A 59 -3.15 -0.89 7.89
C LEU A 59 -2.95 0.12 9.01
N GLY A 60 -3.88 0.15 9.98
CA GLY A 60 -3.88 1.19 11.00
C GLY A 60 -4.01 2.58 10.38
N ASN A 61 -3.19 3.51 10.85
CA ASN A 61 -3.09 4.89 10.36
C ASN A 61 -2.00 5.09 9.29
N ALA A 62 -1.62 4.03 8.57
CA ALA A 62 -0.51 4.06 7.63
C ALA A 62 -0.85 3.47 6.25
N LEU A 63 -0.18 4.02 5.24
CA LEU A 63 -0.19 3.52 3.86
C LEU A 63 1.14 2.83 3.57
N PHE A 64 1.07 1.58 3.13
CA PHE A 64 2.24 0.79 2.73
C PHE A 64 2.27 0.70 1.22
N PHE A 65 3.47 0.75 0.64
CA PHE A 65 3.65 0.66 -0.81
C PHE A 65 5.04 0.16 -1.16
N GLN A 66 5.19 -0.32 -2.39
CA GLN A 66 6.50 -0.65 -2.96
C GLN A 66 6.89 0.36 -4.04
N THR A 67 8.19 0.56 -4.24
CA THR A 67 8.73 1.28 -5.39
C THR A 67 8.94 0.34 -6.59
N LYS A 68 8.90 0.90 -7.80
CA LYS A 68 9.36 0.22 -9.02
C LYS A 68 10.73 0.77 -9.42
N ASP A 69 11.71 0.49 -8.58
CA ASP A 69 13.12 0.58 -8.92
C ASP A 69 13.71 -0.82 -9.01
N GLU A 70 14.99 -0.94 -9.38
CA GLU A 70 15.69 -2.23 -9.50
C GLU A 70 15.69 -3.04 -8.18
N LYS A 71 15.50 -2.38 -7.03
CA LYS A 71 15.62 -2.98 -5.70
C LYS A 71 14.27 -3.35 -5.08
N PHE A 72 13.15 -2.94 -5.69
CA PHE A 72 11.78 -3.18 -5.20
C PHE A 72 11.68 -2.97 -3.68
N GLN A 73 11.78 -1.72 -3.26
CA GLN A 73 11.82 -1.36 -1.84
C GLN A 73 10.42 -1.09 -1.30
N ILE A 74 10.20 -1.46 -0.04
CA ILE A 74 8.93 -1.34 0.65
C ILE A 74 9.02 -0.19 1.65
N TYR A 75 7.99 0.66 1.63
CA TYR A 75 7.91 1.87 2.44
C TYR A 75 6.57 1.97 3.16
N LYS A 76 6.59 2.72 4.26
CA LYS A 76 5.44 3.15 5.04
C LYS A 76 5.28 4.67 4.90
N ALA A 77 4.07 5.13 4.69
CA ALA A 77 3.67 6.53 4.72
C ALA A 77 2.71 6.77 5.89
N GLU A 78 3.02 7.74 6.73
CA GLU A 78 2.17 8.19 7.83
C GLU A 78 1.94 9.70 7.70
N PHE A 79 0.72 10.14 7.95
CA PHE A 79 0.42 11.56 7.99
C PHE A 79 0.55 12.08 9.41
N ALA A 80 1.42 13.09 9.60
CA ALA A 80 1.49 13.86 10.82
C ALA A 80 0.76 15.20 10.59
N PRO A 81 -0.42 15.44 11.21
CA PRO A 81 -1.19 16.65 11.02
C PRO A 81 -0.38 17.94 11.18
N ALA A 82 -0.61 18.90 10.29
CA ALA A 82 0.11 20.19 10.21
C ALA A 82 1.63 20.10 9.91
N ARG A 83 2.18 18.92 9.64
CA ARG A 83 3.62 18.75 9.35
C ARG A 83 3.85 18.25 7.93
N THR A 84 3.79 16.95 7.74
CA THR A 84 4.18 16.30 6.49
C THR A 84 3.61 14.88 6.42
N ILE A 85 3.78 14.25 5.27
CA ILE A 85 3.66 12.80 5.14
C ILE A 85 5.08 12.24 5.34
N GLU A 86 5.28 11.54 6.45
CA GLU A 86 6.54 10.88 6.75
C GLU A 86 6.62 9.56 5.98
N VAL A 87 7.66 9.42 5.16
CA VAL A 87 7.90 8.20 4.36
C VAL A 87 9.13 7.49 4.90
N CYS A 88 8.93 6.29 5.43
CA CYS A 88 9.98 5.48 6.05
C CYS A 88 10.23 4.20 5.23
N TYR A 89 11.49 3.91 4.96
CA TYR A 89 11.90 2.62 4.41
C TYR A 89 11.69 1.52 5.44
N LEU A 90 11.07 0.40 5.02
CA LEU A 90 10.89 -0.78 5.87
C LEU A 90 11.91 -1.86 5.54
N ARG A 91 11.89 -2.34 4.30
CA ARG A 91 12.76 -3.43 3.83
C ARG A 91 12.82 -3.49 2.31
N GLY A 92 13.76 -4.27 1.78
CA GLY A 92 13.78 -4.67 0.38
C GLY A 92 12.89 -5.88 0.13
N LYS A 93 12.57 -6.10 -1.15
CA LYS A 93 12.02 -7.37 -1.61
C LYS A 93 12.99 -8.51 -1.27
N LEU A 94 12.47 -9.61 -0.74
CA LEU A 94 13.25 -10.82 -0.47
C LEU A 94 13.44 -11.66 -1.74
N GLU A 95 14.45 -12.52 -1.70
CA GLU A 95 14.60 -13.60 -2.68
C GLU A 95 13.34 -14.49 -2.66
N ASP A 96 12.88 -14.91 -3.84
CA ASP A 96 11.65 -15.68 -4.05
C ASP A 96 10.33 -15.04 -3.57
N GLU A 97 10.35 -13.82 -3.04
CA GLU A 97 9.13 -13.07 -2.74
C GLU A 97 8.39 -12.71 -4.03
N GLN A 98 7.08 -12.87 -4.02
CA GLN A 98 6.18 -12.44 -5.09
C GLN A 98 5.14 -11.50 -4.52
N PHE A 99 4.96 -10.35 -5.18
CA PHE A 99 3.91 -9.41 -4.84
C PHE A 99 2.63 -9.72 -5.61
N LEU A 100 1.51 -9.62 -4.90
CA LEU A 100 0.16 -9.80 -5.40
C LEU A 100 -0.61 -8.49 -5.22
N ALA A 101 -1.74 -8.39 -5.92
CA ALA A 101 -2.62 -7.23 -5.81
C ALA A 101 -3.13 -7.04 -4.37
N GLY A 102 -3.38 -5.78 -3.98
CA GLY A 102 -3.90 -5.44 -2.66
C GLY A 102 -2.87 -5.44 -1.54
N GLY A 103 -1.57 -5.26 -1.86
CA GLY A 103 -0.50 -5.26 -0.86
C GLY A 103 -0.26 -6.63 -0.22
N LEU A 104 -0.53 -7.70 -0.97
CA LEU A 104 -0.26 -9.07 -0.53
C LEU A 104 1.09 -9.55 -1.04
N CYS A 105 1.78 -10.33 -0.23
CA CYS A 105 3.06 -10.95 -0.56
C CYS A 105 2.95 -12.46 -0.39
N THR A 106 3.71 -13.19 -1.19
CA THR A 106 3.94 -14.62 -0.97
C THR A 106 5.41 -14.95 -1.07
N ILE A 107 5.85 -15.98 -0.36
CA ILE A 107 7.23 -16.45 -0.40
C ILE A 107 7.25 -17.97 -0.30
N VAL A 108 8.23 -18.61 -0.94
CA VAL A 108 8.45 -20.05 -0.82
C VAL A 108 9.64 -20.27 0.12
N ARG A 109 9.46 -21.06 1.17
CA ARG A 109 10.52 -21.46 2.12
C ARG A 109 10.40 -22.96 2.37
N GLU A 110 11.50 -23.68 2.18
CA GLU A 110 11.56 -25.14 2.39
C GLU A 110 10.46 -25.89 1.63
N GLY A 111 10.17 -25.47 0.39
CA GLY A 111 9.12 -26.05 -0.46
C GLY A 111 7.68 -25.72 -0.05
N LYS A 112 7.47 -24.96 1.03
CA LYS A 112 6.15 -24.48 1.48
C LYS A 112 5.92 -23.04 1.06
N LYS A 113 4.70 -22.72 0.62
CA LYS A 113 4.31 -21.37 0.22
C LYS A 113 3.61 -20.67 1.37
N TYR A 114 4.04 -19.45 1.69
CA TYR A 114 3.46 -18.62 2.73
C TYR A 114 2.89 -17.33 2.13
N ALA A 115 1.89 -16.75 2.78
CA ALA A 115 1.26 -15.49 2.44
C ALA A 115 1.32 -14.52 3.63
N TYR A 116 1.46 -13.23 3.34
CA TYR A 116 1.48 -12.15 4.33
C TYR A 116 1.13 -10.82 3.65
N GLN A 117 0.86 -9.78 4.43
CA GLN A 117 0.66 -8.42 3.93
C GLN A 117 2.00 -7.70 3.76
N LEU A 118 2.02 -6.65 2.93
CA LEU A 118 3.20 -5.82 2.68
C LEU A 118 3.75 -5.16 3.95
N SER A 119 2.87 -4.87 4.91
CA SER A 119 3.19 -4.30 6.22
C SER A 119 3.82 -5.29 7.20
N ASP A 120 3.73 -6.58 6.92
CA ASP A 120 4.10 -7.63 7.86
C ASP A 120 5.59 -7.92 7.87
N ASN A 121 6.06 -8.45 8.98
CA ASN A 121 7.33 -9.15 9.06
C ASN A 121 7.18 -10.59 8.51
N PRO A 122 7.78 -10.92 7.36
CA PRO A 122 7.65 -12.25 6.75
C PRO A 122 8.15 -13.40 7.63
N ASP A 123 9.05 -13.14 8.57
CA ASP A 123 9.65 -14.17 9.42
C ASP A 123 8.77 -14.58 10.60
N THR A 124 7.88 -13.69 11.05
CA THR A 124 7.09 -13.89 12.27
C THR A 124 5.60 -13.89 12.03
N GLU A 125 5.15 -13.34 10.90
CA GLU A 125 3.73 -13.05 10.67
C GLU A 125 3.17 -13.72 9.40
N SER A 126 3.97 -14.55 8.73
CA SER A 126 3.53 -15.24 7.51
C SER A 126 2.65 -16.46 7.80
N LEU A 127 1.64 -16.64 6.96
CA LEU A 127 0.65 -17.71 7.06
C LEU A 127 0.92 -18.77 6.01
N LEU A 128 0.96 -20.04 6.42
CA LEU A 128 1.11 -21.16 5.50
C LEU A 128 -0.11 -21.25 4.57
N ILE A 129 0.12 -21.28 3.26
CA ILE A 129 -0.93 -21.54 2.28
C ILE A 129 -1.15 -23.06 2.22
N ASP A 130 -2.35 -23.50 2.59
CA ASP A 130 -2.73 -24.89 2.46
C ASP A 130 -2.96 -25.26 0.98
N SER A 131 -2.06 -26.07 0.43
CA SER A 131 -2.11 -26.58 -0.93
C SER A 131 -3.17 -27.66 -1.15
N SER A 132 -3.86 -28.13 -0.10
CA SER A 132 -4.95 -29.10 -0.22
C SER A 132 -6.15 -28.53 -0.99
N PHE A 133 -6.34 -27.21 -0.95
CA PHE A 133 -7.38 -26.50 -1.66
C PHE A 133 -6.93 -26.08 -3.06
N LYS A 134 -7.66 -26.51 -4.09
CA LYS A 134 -7.38 -26.17 -5.49
C LYS A 134 -8.38 -25.16 -6.02
N GLY A 135 -7.94 -24.27 -6.91
CA GLY A 135 -8.80 -23.29 -7.59
C GLY A 135 -9.17 -22.06 -6.77
N LEU A 136 -8.63 -21.91 -5.55
CA LEU A 136 -8.84 -20.72 -4.72
C LEU A 136 -7.80 -19.64 -5.05
N ARG A 137 -8.25 -18.38 -5.02
CA ARG A 137 -7.39 -17.21 -5.15
C ARG A 137 -7.23 -16.54 -3.79
N LEU A 138 -6.00 -16.24 -3.41
CA LEU A 138 -5.73 -15.40 -2.27
C LEU A 138 -6.22 -13.97 -2.56
N VAL A 139 -7.13 -13.47 -1.72
CA VAL A 139 -7.74 -12.13 -1.87
C VAL A 139 -7.42 -11.20 -0.71
N GLY A 140 -6.96 -11.72 0.42
CA GLY A 140 -6.63 -10.95 1.61
C GLY A 140 -6.03 -11.84 2.70
N VAL A 141 -5.38 -11.19 3.66
CA VAL A 141 -4.99 -11.76 4.96
C VAL A 141 -5.70 -10.91 6.01
N HIS A 142 -6.47 -11.53 6.91
CA HIS A 142 -7.14 -10.83 8.01
C HIS A 142 -6.55 -11.34 9.32
N ARG A 143 -6.33 -10.42 10.27
CA ARG A 143 -5.83 -10.70 11.62
C ARG A 143 -6.84 -10.18 12.64
#